data_AF-C6WBN5-F1
#
_entry.id   AF-C6WBN5-F1
#
_cell.length_a   1.000
_cell.length_b   1.000
_cell.length_c   1.000
_cell.angle_alpha   90.00
_cell.angle_beta   90.00
_cell.angle_gamma   90.00
#
_symmetry.space_group_name_H-M   'P 1'
#
loop_
_entity.id
_entity.type
_entity.pdbx_description
1 polymer ?
#
loop_
_entity_poly.entity_id
_entity_poly.type
_entity_poly.pdbx_seq_one_letter_code
_entity_poly.pdbx_strand_id
1 'polypeptide(L)'
;MTAGPHARSVPPRYPDGFRDQVAEYIRAHAGSPEGTFRAISVKFGISKALVGVIADEIGLADAWTDGVARTADATTARRTYLAAQRALLQEDLLDTAADLTSRLHDDVTHLHVVKTIPEGIDADPDEDGGFGFLAAERVEHTILPPGPAEWRSTMTAIAAATRAAIDLAKLDQGQDATGQATGMLEQFENSLRAARAERERLATEAADEGP
;
A
#
# COMPACT_ATOMS: atom_id res chain seq x y z
N MET A 1 -46.35 -13.29 27.72
CA MET A 1 -45.68 -12.81 26.49
C MET A 1 -45.86 -13.87 25.42
N THR A 2 -46.90 -13.75 24.60
CA THR A 2 -47.25 -14.70 23.54
C THR A 2 -46.69 -14.17 22.22
N ALA A 3 -45.81 -14.96 21.59
CA ALA A 3 -45.27 -14.66 20.27
C ALA A 3 -46.41 -14.55 19.26
N GLY A 4 -46.51 -13.40 18.59
CA GLY A 4 -47.50 -13.17 17.53
C GLY A 4 -47.25 -14.08 16.32
N PRO A 5 -48.31 -14.54 15.63
CA PRO A 5 -48.17 -15.42 14.48
C PRO A 5 -47.44 -14.69 13.34
N HIS A 6 -46.34 -15.28 12.88
CA HIS A 6 -45.66 -14.87 11.66
C HIS A 6 -46.63 -14.92 10.49
N ALA A 7 -47.05 -13.75 10.01
CA ALA A 7 -47.80 -13.62 8.79
C ALA A 7 -46.97 -14.22 7.65
N ARG A 8 -47.37 -15.40 7.17
CA ARG A 8 -46.83 -15.96 5.93
C ARG A 8 -47.20 -14.99 4.82
N SER A 9 -46.21 -14.26 4.32
CA SER A 9 -46.39 -13.36 3.18
C SER A 9 -46.97 -14.16 2.02
N VAL A 10 -48.18 -13.81 1.60
CA VAL A 10 -48.81 -14.38 0.40
C VAL A 10 -47.84 -14.12 -0.76
N PRO A 11 -47.39 -15.16 -1.50
CA PRO A 11 -46.48 -14.95 -2.61
C PRO A 11 -47.15 -14.04 -3.64
N PRO A 12 -46.41 -13.09 -4.22
CA PRO A 12 -46.95 -12.21 -5.26
C PRO A 12 -47.54 -13.06 -6.39
N ARG A 13 -48.78 -12.76 -6.78
CA ARG A 13 -49.41 -13.41 -7.94
C ARG A 13 -48.81 -12.80 -9.19
N TYR A 14 -47.97 -13.57 -9.88
CA TYR A 14 -47.42 -13.20 -11.17
C TYR A 14 -48.46 -13.41 -12.28
N PRO A 15 -48.38 -12.65 -13.38
CA PRO A 15 -49.21 -12.89 -14.57
C PRO A 15 -48.98 -14.28 -15.16
N ASP A 16 -50.01 -14.84 -15.79
CA ASP A 16 -49.89 -16.10 -16.53
C ASP A 16 -48.82 -15.97 -17.63
N GLY A 17 -47.95 -16.97 -17.76
CA GLY A 17 -46.83 -16.99 -18.72
C GLY A 17 -45.57 -16.20 -18.29
N PHE A 18 -45.59 -15.49 -17.15
CA PHE A 18 -44.41 -14.78 -16.65
C PHE A 18 -43.23 -15.70 -16.34
N ARG A 19 -43.52 -16.88 -15.75
CA ARG A 19 -42.49 -17.89 -15.48
C ARG A 19 -41.84 -18.41 -16.76
N ASP A 20 -42.61 -18.58 -17.83
CA ASP A 20 -42.10 -19.06 -19.12
C ASP A 20 -41.16 -18.03 -19.75
N GLN A 21 -41.47 -16.73 -19.64
CA GLN A 21 -40.58 -15.65 -20.09
C GLN A 21 -39.26 -15.62 -19.32
N VAL A 22 -39.31 -15.82 -17.99
CA VAL A 22 -38.10 -15.90 -17.16
C VAL A 22 -37.28 -17.14 -17.53
N ALA A 23 -37.95 -18.28 -17.73
CA ALA A 23 -37.31 -19.53 -18.14
C ALA A 23 -36.63 -19.41 -19.51
N GLU A 24 -37.29 -18.79 -20.48
CA GLU A 24 -36.73 -18.55 -21.81
C GLU A 24 -35.51 -17.61 -21.75
N TYR A 25 -35.58 -16.57 -20.93
CA TYR A 25 -34.43 -15.70 -20.69
C TYR A 25 -33.26 -16.44 -20.04
N ILE A 26 -33.53 -17.31 -19.07
CA ILE A 26 -32.50 -18.16 -18.45
C ILE A 26 -31.86 -19.05 -19.51
N ARG A 27 -32.63 -19.72 -20.37
CA ARG A 27 -32.07 -20.57 -21.44
C ARG A 27 -31.16 -19.79 -22.39
N ALA A 28 -31.53 -18.56 -22.73
CA ALA A 28 -30.78 -17.73 -23.66
C ALA A 28 -29.48 -17.16 -23.06
N HIS A 29 -29.43 -16.94 -21.74
CA HIS A 29 -28.37 -16.15 -21.12
C HIS A 29 -27.64 -16.80 -19.94
N ALA A 30 -28.06 -17.98 -19.46
CA ALA A 30 -27.41 -18.65 -18.33
C ALA A 30 -25.90 -18.83 -18.56
N GLY A 31 -25.10 -18.60 -17.51
CA GLY A 31 -23.63 -18.66 -17.61
C GLY A 31 -22.95 -17.44 -18.26
N SER A 32 -23.69 -16.49 -18.83
CA SER A 32 -23.17 -15.22 -19.37
C SER A 32 -23.17 -14.08 -18.33
N PRO A 33 -22.43 -12.97 -18.56
CA PRO A 33 -22.47 -11.80 -17.68
C PRO A 33 -23.88 -11.21 -17.49
N GLU A 34 -24.71 -11.24 -18.53
CA GLU A 34 -26.08 -10.71 -18.52
C GLU A 34 -27.11 -11.67 -17.92
N GLY A 35 -26.76 -12.95 -17.80
CA GLY A 35 -27.61 -13.99 -17.23
C GLY A 35 -27.24 -14.40 -15.82
N THR A 36 -26.52 -13.57 -15.05
CA THR A 36 -26.29 -13.86 -13.63
C THR A 36 -27.59 -13.84 -12.83
N PHE A 37 -27.67 -14.60 -11.73
CA PHE A 37 -28.81 -14.58 -10.80
C PHE A 37 -29.24 -13.16 -10.40
N ARG A 38 -28.26 -12.26 -10.20
CA ARG A 38 -28.52 -10.86 -9.87
C ARG A 38 -29.11 -10.09 -11.05
N ALA A 39 -28.53 -10.22 -12.24
CA ALA A 39 -29.02 -9.52 -13.43
C ALA A 39 -30.46 -9.92 -13.77
N ILE A 40 -30.76 -11.22 -13.71
CA ILE A 40 -32.11 -11.76 -13.97
C ILE A 40 -33.09 -11.30 -12.88
N SER A 41 -32.69 -11.37 -11.61
CA SER A 41 -33.50 -10.88 -10.47
C SER A 41 -33.87 -9.40 -10.62
N VAL A 42 -32.92 -8.55 -11.00
CA VAL A 42 -33.15 -7.12 -11.24
C VAL A 42 -34.03 -6.89 -12.46
N LYS A 43 -33.76 -7.58 -13.57
CA LYS A 43 -34.49 -7.43 -14.84
C LYS A 43 -35.97 -7.75 -14.69
N PHE A 44 -36.30 -8.81 -13.97
CA PHE A 44 -37.68 -9.29 -13.82
C PHE A 44 -38.32 -8.88 -12.48
N GLY A 45 -37.61 -8.16 -11.61
CA GLY A 45 -38.14 -7.72 -10.31
C GLY A 45 -38.48 -8.88 -9.36
N ILE A 46 -37.76 -10.00 -9.47
CA ILE A 46 -38.01 -11.22 -8.69
C ILE A 46 -36.87 -11.50 -7.72
N SER A 47 -37.16 -12.27 -6.67
CA SER A 47 -36.12 -12.71 -5.73
C SER A 47 -35.14 -13.66 -6.44
N LYS A 48 -33.87 -13.62 -6.03
CA LYS A 48 -32.85 -14.56 -6.53
C LYS A 48 -33.22 -16.02 -6.25
N ALA A 49 -33.92 -16.27 -5.14
CA ALA A 49 -34.42 -17.60 -4.81
C ALA A 49 -35.41 -18.12 -5.85
N LEU A 50 -36.31 -17.26 -6.34
CA LEU A 50 -37.27 -17.65 -7.39
C LEU A 50 -36.58 -17.91 -8.73
N VAL A 51 -35.54 -17.15 -9.07
CA VAL A 51 -34.69 -17.44 -10.25
C VAL A 51 -34.05 -18.82 -10.11
N GLY A 52 -33.57 -19.17 -8.91
CA GLY A 52 -33.00 -20.50 -8.61
C GLY A 52 -33.99 -21.62 -8.82
N VAL A 53 -35.21 -21.47 -8.29
CA VAL A 53 -36.29 -22.45 -8.47
C VAL A 53 -36.62 -22.64 -9.95
N ILE A 54 -36.79 -21.55 -10.71
CA ILE A 54 -37.11 -21.63 -12.16
C ILE A 54 -35.95 -22.28 -12.93
N ALA A 55 -34.71 -21.98 -12.58
CA ALA A 55 -33.54 -22.58 -13.22
C ALA A 55 -33.43 -24.09 -12.95
N ASP A 56 -33.76 -24.52 -11.73
CA ASP A 56 -33.79 -25.94 -11.34
C ASP A 56 -34.90 -26.69 -12.09
N GLU A 57 -36.09 -26.09 -12.19
CA GLU A 57 -37.24 -26.62 -12.94
C GLU A 57 -36.92 -26.86 -14.44
N ILE A 58 -35.99 -26.08 -15.02
CA ILE A 58 -35.55 -26.22 -16.43
C ILE A 58 -34.19 -26.91 -16.59
N GLY A 59 -33.61 -27.46 -15.51
CA GLY A 59 -32.35 -28.21 -15.56
C GLY A 59 -31.10 -27.37 -15.83
N LEU A 60 -31.13 -26.06 -15.55
CA LEU A 60 -30.01 -25.14 -15.76
C LEU A 60 -29.42 -24.60 -14.45
N ALA A 61 -29.73 -25.20 -13.30
CA ALA A 61 -29.17 -24.81 -12.01
C ALA A 61 -27.63 -24.80 -12.02
N ASP A 62 -27.02 -25.74 -12.74
CA ASP A 62 -25.56 -25.90 -12.81
C ASP A 62 -24.85 -24.86 -13.71
N ALA A 63 -25.60 -24.10 -14.52
CA ALA A 63 -25.02 -23.14 -15.47
C ALA A 63 -24.25 -21.98 -14.80
N TRP A 64 -24.40 -21.80 -13.49
CA TRP A 64 -23.65 -20.81 -12.70
C TRP A 64 -22.60 -21.42 -11.78
N THR A 65 -22.56 -22.75 -11.63
CA THR A 65 -21.57 -23.45 -10.79
C THR A 65 -20.15 -23.21 -11.31
N ASP A 66 -19.98 -23.21 -12.63
CA ASP A 66 -18.71 -22.85 -13.28
C ASP A 66 -18.31 -21.38 -13.06
N GLY A 67 -19.27 -20.48 -12.89
CA GLY A 67 -19.01 -19.08 -12.54
C GLY A 67 -18.53 -18.95 -11.09
N VAL A 68 -19.14 -19.70 -10.17
CA VAL A 68 -18.73 -19.75 -8.76
C VAL A 68 -17.34 -20.35 -8.62
N ALA A 69 -17.05 -21.47 -9.29
CA ALA A 69 -15.74 -22.10 -9.31
C ALA A 69 -14.67 -21.14 -9.87
N ARG A 70 -14.91 -20.53 -11.03
CA ARG A 70 -13.99 -19.52 -11.60
C ARG A 70 -13.77 -18.33 -10.68
N THR A 71 -14.79 -17.87 -9.97
CA THR A 71 -14.67 -16.77 -9.00
C THR A 71 -13.87 -17.20 -7.77
N ALA A 72 -14.07 -18.43 -7.28
CA ALA A 72 -13.30 -18.99 -6.17
C ALA A 72 -11.82 -19.17 -6.55
N ASP A 73 -11.54 -19.67 -7.76
CA ASP A 73 -10.19 -19.83 -8.29
C ASP A 73 -9.50 -18.47 -8.47
N ALA A 74 -10.19 -17.50 -9.08
CA ALA A 74 -9.69 -16.13 -9.23
C ALA A 74 -9.43 -15.47 -7.86
N THR A 75 -10.30 -15.70 -6.88
CA THR A 75 -10.11 -15.20 -5.50
C THR A 75 -8.90 -15.85 -4.85
N THR A 76 -8.71 -17.15 -5.05
CA THR A 76 -7.58 -17.92 -4.51
C THR A 76 -6.27 -17.47 -5.13
N ALA A 77 -6.20 -17.39 -6.45
CA ALA A 77 -5.03 -16.89 -7.17
C ALA A 77 -4.68 -15.46 -6.73
N ARG A 78 -5.68 -14.59 -6.54
CA ARG A 78 -5.48 -13.23 -6.03
C ARG A 78 -4.95 -13.23 -4.60
N ARG A 79 -5.46 -14.09 -3.71
CA ARG A 79 -4.93 -14.23 -2.34
C ARG A 79 -3.47 -14.69 -2.35
N THR A 80 -3.12 -15.68 -3.17
CA THR A 80 -1.75 -16.16 -3.30
C THR A 80 -0.81 -15.06 -3.83
N TYR A 81 -1.24 -14.31 -4.85
CA TYR A 81 -0.48 -13.18 -5.37
C TYR A 81 -0.24 -12.11 -4.30
N LEU A 82 -1.28 -11.71 -3.57
CA LEU A 82 -1.15 -10.71 -2.50
C LEU A 82 -0.26 -11.19 -1.36
N ALA A 83 -0.31 -12.48 -1.01
CA ALA A 83 0.57 -13.08 -0.01
C ALA A 83 2.04 -13.06 -0.45
N ALA A 84 2.33 -13.33 -1.73
CA ALA A 84 3.69 -13.26 -2.26
C ALA A 84 4.20 -11.81 -2.30
N GLN A 85 3.38 -10.86 -2.74
CA GLN A 85 3.71 -9.44 -2.76
C GLN A 85 3.99 -8.91 -1.34
N ARG A 86 3.19 -9.35 -0.36
CA ARG A 86 3.40 -9.06 1.06
C ARG A 86 4.74 -9.57 1.56
N ALA A 87 5.13 -10.81 1.23
CA ALA A 87 6.41 -11.37 1.67
C ALA A 87 7.61 -10.56 1.16
N LEU A 88 7.59 -10.16 -0.11
CA LEU A 88 8.62 -9.29 -0.70
C LEU A 88 8.69 -7.92 0.01
N LEU A 89 7.54 -7.34 0.32
CA LEU A 89 7.46 -6.06 1.03
C LEU A 89 7.94 -6.15 2.49
N GLN A 90 7.77 -7.30 3.14
CA GLN A 90 8.32 -7.56 4.49
C GLN A 90 9.85 -7.66 4.44
N GLU A 91 10.40 -8.36 3.45
CA GLU A 91 11.85 -8.50 3.24
C GLU A 91 12.49 -7.13 2.99
N ASP A 92 11.96 -6.35 2.04
CA ASP A 92 12.42 -4.99 1.72
C ASP A 92 12.45 -4.06 2.95
N LEU A 93 11.45 -4.19 3.82
CA LEU A 93 11.33 -3.35 5.01
C LEU A 93 12.35 -3.73 6.09
N LEU A 94 12.63 -5.03 6.27
CA LEU A 94 13.65 -5.51 7.19
C LEU A 94 15.04 -5.08 6.73
N ASP A 95 15.34 -5.18 5.44
CA ASP A 95 16.61 -4.73 4.87
C ASP A 95 16.78 -3.22 5.03
N THR A 96 15.73 -2.44 4.77
CA THR A 96 15.75 -0.98 4.96
C THR A 96 15.96 -0.61 6.43
N ALA A 97 15.32 -1.33 7.36
CA ALA A 97 15.48 -1.08 8.79
C ALA A 97 16.90 -1.42 9.27
N ALA A 98 17.49 -2.51 8.76
CA ALA A 98 18.86 -2.90 9.07
C ALA A 98 19.87 -1.85 8.55
N ASP A 99 19.70 -1.38 7.32
CA ASP A 99 20.53 -0.34 6.70
C ASP A 99 20.46 0.99 7.47
N LEU A 100 19.25 1.47 7.81
CA LEU A 100 19.06 2.68 8.61
C LEU A 100 19.68 2.57 10.00
N THR A 101 19.62 1.38 10.61
CA THR A 101 20.23 1.13 11.92
C THR A 101 21.76 1.12 11.82
N SER A 102 22.32 0.57 10.75
CA SER A 102 23.77 0.63 10.48
C SER A 102 24.25 2.07 10.35
N ARG A 103 23.56 2.88 9.52
CA ARG A 103 23.91 4.29 9.27
C ARG A 103 23.87 5.17 10.51
N LEU A 104 23.07 4.79 11.52
CA LEU A 104 23.00 5.48 12.80
C LEU A 104 24.32 5.41 13.58
N HIS A 105 25.14 4.40 13.28
CA HIS A 105 26.41 4.11 13.93
C HIS A 105 27.62 4.35 13.02
N ASP A 106 27.41 4.70 11.75
CA ASP A 106 28.47 5.01 10.80
C ASP A 106 28.97 6.45 10.98
N ASP A 107 30.28 6.63 10.75
CA ASP A 107 30.89 7.96 10.76
C ASP A 107 30.46 8.76 9.52
N VAL A 108 30.21 10.05 9.70
CA VAL A 108 29.81 10.98 8.64
C VAL A 108 30.93 11.97 8.38
N THR A 109 31.15 12.32 7.11
CA THR A 109 32.10 13.38 6.76
C THR A 109 31.40 14.72 6.89
N HIS A 110 31.87 15.55 7.82
CA HIS A 110 31.41 16.92 8.02
C HIS A 110 32.34 17.88 7.28
N LEU A 111 31.74 18.80 6.52
CA LEU A 111 32.42 19.91 5.87
C LEU A 111 32.47 21.10 6.84
N HIS A 112 33.65 21.59 7.16
CA HIS A 112 33.80 22.82 7.93
C HIS A 112 34.72 23.82 7.21
N VAL A 113 34.26 25.08 7.15
CA VAL A 113 35.03 26.18 6.56
C VAL A 113 35.94 26.77 7.63
N VAL A 114 37.26 26.63 7.46
CA VAL A 114 38.27 27.18 8.36
C VAL A 114 38.79 28.48 7.78
N LYS A 115 38.79 29.52 8.62
CA LYS A 115 39.47 30.78 8.31
C LYS A 115 40.97 30.61 8.54
N THR A 116 41.75 30.78 7.49
CA THR A 116 43.20 30.69 7.51
C THR A 116 43.85 32.03 7.23
N ILE A 117 45.01 32.25 7.83
CA ILE A 117 45.85 33.42 7.54
C ILE A 117 46.77 33.01 6.38
N PRO A 118 46.81 33.77 5.27
CA PRO A 118 47.71 33.50 4.15
C PRO A 118 49.17 33.45 4.61
N GLU A 119 49.94 32.51 4.06
CA GLU A 119 51.36 32.32 4.37
C GLU A 119 52.16 33.59 3.99
N GLY A 120 52.90 34.16 4.94
CA GLY A 120 53.67 35.40 4.76
C GLY A 120 52.99 36.69 5.24
N ILE A 121 51.81 36.60 5.85
CA ILE A 121 51.17 37.72 6.57
C ILE A 121 51.35 37.49 8.07
N ASP A 122 52.19 38.30 8.71
CA ASP A 122 52.23 38.40 10.17
C ASP A 122 50.91 39.03 10.62
N ALA A 123 50.00 38.21 11.15
CA ALA A 123 48.80 38.70 11.79
C ALA A 123 49.18 39.31 13.14
N ASP A 124 49.70 40.54 13.12
CA ASP A 124 49.80 41.34 14.32
C ASP A 124 48.36 41.72 14.71
N PRO A 125 47.85 41.27 15.87
CA PRO A 125 46.53 41.67 16.31
C PRO A 125 46.59 43.17 16.63
N ASP A 126 46.02 44.01 15.76
CA ASP A 126 45.79 45.42 16.10
C ASP A 126 45.07 45.47 17.47
N GLU A 127 45.50 46.41 18.33
CA GLU A 127 45.05 46.55 19.73
C GLU A 127 43.53 46.67 19.91
N ASP A 128 42.77 46.89 18.84
CA ASP A 128 41.31 46.99 18.79
C ASP A 128 40.57 45.67 18.43
N GLY A 129 41.27 44.54 18.32
CA GLY A 129 40.65 43.20 18.28
C GLY A 129 39.86 42.86 17.00
N GLY A 130 40.13 43.56 15.89
CA GLY A 130 39.46 43.34 14.61
C GLY A 130 40.29 42.50 13.63
N PHE A 131 40.07 41.18 13.55
CA PHE A 131 40.49 40.36 12.39
C PHE A 131 39.59 40.67 11.18
N GLY A 132 39.69 41.87 10.63
CA GLY A 132 38.87 42.32 9.52
C GLY A 132 39.73 42.62 8.31
N PHE A 133 39.98 41.62 7.45
CA PHE A 133 39.76 41.70 5.98
C PHE A 133 40.48 40.64 5.12
N LEU A 134 41.41 39.83 5.64
CA LEU A 134 42.27 38.98 4.78
C LEU A 134 42.35 37.51 5.21
N ALA A 135 41.32 36.98 5.87
CA ALA A 135 41.27 35.54 6.14
C ALA A 135 40.88 34.78 4.87
N ALA A 136 41.81 33.98 4.33
CA ALA A 136 41.50 33.04 3.27
C ALA A 136 40.68 31.88 3.86
N GLU A 137 39.58 31.49 3.20
CA GLU A 137 38.76 30.37 3.63
C GLU A 137 39.28 29.08 2.97
N ARG A 138 39.50 28.03 3.76
CA ARG A 138 39.73 26.68 3.24
C ARG A 138 38.67 25.73 3.78
N VAL A 139 38.22 24.81 2.94
CA VAL A 139 37.31 23.73 3.34
C VAL A 139 38.15 22.58 3.87
N GLU A 140 37.79 22.09 5.06
CA GLU A 140 38.36 20.88 5.64
C GLU A 140 37.25 19.85 5.85
N HIS A 141 37.64 18.58 5.73
CA HIS A 141 36.77 17.43 5.98
C HIS A 141 37.12 16.81 7.33
N THR A 142 36.16 16.68 8.23
CA THR A 142 36.32 15.89 9.46
C THR A 142 35.35 14.73 9.47
N ILE A 143 35.86 13.53 9.74
CA ILE A 143 35.03 12.34 9.96
C ILE A 143 34.62 12.34 11.44
N LEU A 144 33.33 12.55 11.71
CA LEU A 144 32.77 12.56 13.06
C LEU A 144 31.46 11.74 13.10
N PRO A 145 31.04 11.28 14.28
CA PRO A 145 29.72 10.66 14.43
C PRO A 145 28.59 11.56 13.90
N PRO A 146 27.42 10.99 13.56
CA PRO A 146 26.28 11.74 13.05
C PRO A 146 25.88 12.89 14.00
N GLY A 147 25.72 14.08 13.44
CA GLY A 147 25.28 15.25 14.19
C GLY A 147 23.77 15.22 14.48
N PRO A 148 23.25 16.23 15.21
CA PRO A 148 21.84 16.29 15.55
C PRO A 148 20.88 16.40 14.36
N ALA A 149 21.35 16.84 13.18
CA ALA A 149 20.54 16.96 11.97
C ALA A 149 20.42 15.60 11.26
N GLU A 150 21.54 14.90 11.10
CA GLU A 150 21.66 13.56 10.53
C GLU A 150 20.89 12.56 11.38
N TRP A 151 20.99 12.68 12.71
CA TRP A 151 20.21 11.88 13.65
C TRP A 151 18.70 12.10 13.47
N ARG A 152 18.25 13.35 13.34
CA ARG A 152 16.83 13.68 13.12
C ARG A 152 16.32 13.13 11.79
N SER A 153 17.12 13.20 10.73
CA SER A 153 16.80 12.64 9.43
C SER A 153 16.63 11.11 9.51
N THR A 154 17.63 10.43 10.08
CA THR A 154 17.63 8.96 10.22
C THR A 154 16.47 8.47 11.09
N MET A 155 16.20 9.14 12.22
CA MET A 155 15.06 8.82 13.07
C MET A 155 13.71 9.03 12.37
N THR A 156 13.60 10.03 11.50
CA THR A 156 12.39 10.26 10.70
C THR A 156 12.17 9.13 9.70
N ALA A 157 13.25 8.65 9.05
CA ALA A 157 13.19 7.50 8.16
C ALA A 157 12.81 6.20 8.89
N ILE A 158 13.37 5.96 10.08
CA ILE A 158 13.01 4.81 10.94
C ILE A 158 11.53 4.88 11.34
N ALA A 159 11.01 6.06 11.70
CA ALA A 159 9.60 6.24 12.04
C ALA A 159 8.68 5.95 10.84
N ALA A 160 9.07 6.36 9.62
CA ALA A 160 8.34 6.06 8.40
C ALA A 160 8.32 4.55 8.11
N ALA A 161 9.46 3.87 8.21
CA ALA A 161 9.56 2.42 8.06
C ALA A 161 8.72 1.67 9.11
N THR A 162 8.74 2.12 10.37
CA THR A 162 7.94 1.51 11.45
C THR A 162 6.44 1.66 11.19
N ARG A 163 6.00 2.83 10.70
CA ARG A 163 4.60 3.05 10.33
C ARG A 163 4.17 2.12 9.20
N ALA A 164 5.03 1.97 8.19
CA ALA A 164 4.81 1.05 7.09
C ALA A 164 4.66 -0.41 7.61
N ALA A 165 5.52 -0.85 8.53
CA ALA A 165 5.45 -2.17 9.15
C ALA A 165 4.15 -2.40 9.93
N ILE A 166 3.66 -1.38 10.66
CA ILE A 166 2.39 -1.43 11.38
C ILE A 166 1.22 -1.56 10.40
N ASP A 167 1.23 -0.82 9.29
CA ASP A 167 0.16 -0.90 8.28
C ASP A 167 0.16 -2.27 7.58
N LEU A 168 1.34 -2.86 7.36
CA LEU A 168 1.50 -4.23 6.89
C LEU A 168 0.98 -5.26 7.91
N ALA A 169 1.25 -5.08 9.21
CA ALA A 169 0.71 -5.95 10.26
C ALA A 169 -0.84 -5.88 10.35
N LYS A 170 -1.43 -4.70 10.15
CA LYS A 170 -2.90 -4.54 10.05
C LYS A 170 -3.47 -5.30 8.85
N LEU A 171 -2.75 -5.34 7.73
CA LEU A 171 -3.12 -6.15 6.57
C LEU A 171 -3.08 -7.66 6.87
N ASP A 172 -2.23 -8.13 7.78
CA ASP A 172 -2.24 -9.55 8.24
C ASP A 172 -3.48 -9.87 9.06
N GLN A 173 -3.91 -8.94 9.90
CA GLN A 173 -5.08 -9.13 10.77
C GLN A 173 -6.41 -8.95 10.03
N GLY A 174 -6.44 -8.18 8.94
CA GLY A 174 -7.63 -7.85 8.15
C GLY A 174 -7.97 -8.84 7.02
N GLN A 175 -7.86 -10.15 7.24
CA GLN A 175 -8.05 -11.21 6.22
C GLN A 175 -9.41 -11.22 5.48
N ASP A 176 -10.40 -10.41 5.86
CA ASP A 176 -11.77 -10.49 5.34
C ASP A 176 -12.12 -9.51 4.20
N ALA A 177 -11.21 -8.63 3.76
CA ALA A 177 -11.53 -7.69 2.68
C ALA A 177 -10.39 -7.51 1.66
N THR A 178 -10.30 -8.44 0.72
CA THR A 178 -9.36 -8.41 -0.45
C THR A 178 -9.37 -7.07 -1.20
N GLY A 179 -10.48 -6.34 -1.18
CA GLY A 179 -10.60 -5.00 -1.79
C GLY A 179 -9.90 -3.89 -1.02
N GLN A 180 -9.96 -3.88 0.32
CA GLN A 180 -9.28 -2.88 1.14
C GLN A 180 -7.76 -3.12 1.19
N ALA A 181 -7.35 -4.39 1.13
CA ALA A 181 -5.94 -4.76 1.10
C ALA A 181 -5.20 -4.21 -0.13
N THR A 182 -5.85 -4.09 -1.28
CA THR A 182 -5.20 -3.61 -2.52
C THR A 182 -4.85 -2.13 -2.42
N GLY A 183 -5.79 -1.28 -1.97
CA GLY A 183 -5.53 0.16 -1.81
C GLY A 183 -4.53 0.49 -0.69
N MET A 184 -4.48 -0.32 0.36
CA MET A 184 -3.47 -0.18 1.42
C MET A 184 -2.07 -0.64 0.96
N LEU A 185 -1.98 -1.68 0.12
CA LEU A 185 -0.70 -2.09 -0.49
C LEU A 185 -0.17 -1.02 -1.44
N GLU A 186 -1.02 -0.39 -2.26
CA GLU A 186 -0.61 0.74 -3.11
C GLU A 186 -0.10 1.93 -2.27
N GLN A 187 -0.75 2.24 -1.14
CA GLN A 187 -0.30 3.28 -0.21
C GLN A 187 1.04 2.92 0.44
N PHE A 188 1.24 1.65 0.78
CA PHE A 188 2.50 1.14 1.34
C PHE A 188 3.62 1.20 0.30
N GLU A 189 3.38 0.76 -0.94
CA GLU A 189 4.34 0.87 -2.05
C GLU A 189 4.71 2.32 -2.34
N ASN A 190 3.75 3.24 -2.29
CA ASN A 190 4.03 4.67 -2.46
C ASN A 190 4.90 5.22 -1.33
N SER A 191 4.68 4.74 -0.10
CA SER A 191 5.47 5.12 1.07
C SER A 191 6.90 4.58 0.99
N LEU A 192 7.07 3.31 0.56
CA LEU A 192 8.39 2.74 0.26
C LEU A 192 9.09 3.47 -0.87
N ARG A 193 8.38 3.82 -1.94
CA ARG A 193 8.95 4.58 -3.06
C ARG A 193 9.43 5.96 -2.60
N ALA A 194 8.66 6.64 -1.75
CA ALA A 194 9.08 7.91 -1.17
C ALA A 194 10.33 7.76 -0.27
N ALA A 195 10.38 6.71 0.56
CA ALA A 195 11.55 6.41 1.39
C ALA A 195 12.80 6.09 0.53
N ARG A 196 12.64 5.34 -0.57
CA ARG A 196 13.73 5.05 -1.52
C ARG A 196 14.20 6.29 -2.26
N ALA A 197 13.29 7.14 -2.72
CA ALA A 197 13.63 8.39 -3.39
C ALA A 197 14.40 9.33 -2.44
N GLU A 198 13.99 9.40 -1.17
CA GLU A 198 14.72 10.16 -0.16
C GLU A 198 16.11 9.56 0.11
N ARG A 199 16.22 8.21 0.14
CA ARG A 199 17.52 7.52 0.23
C ARG A 199 18.44 7.89 -0.93
N GLU A 200 17.94 7.83 -2.16
CA GLU A 200 18.70 8.18 -3.37
C GLU A 200 19.10 9.65 -3.38
N ARG A 201 18.20 10.56 -2.98
CA ARG A 201 18.51 11.98 -2.85
C ARG A 201 19.67 12.21 -1.88
N LEU A 202 19.59 11.65 -0.68
CA LEU A 202 20.65 11.77 0.33
C LEU A 202 21.97 11.09 -0.11
N ALA A 203 21.89 9.98 -0.83
CA ALA A 203 23.08 9.31 -1.37
C ALA A 203 23.73 10.09 -2.52
N THR A 204 22.94 10.80 -3.33
CA THR A 204 23.42 11.64 -4.44
C THR A 204 23.99 12.95 -3.90
N GLU A 205 23.35 13.58 -2.92
CA GLU A 205 23.89 14.73 -2.20
C GLU A 205 25.24 14.38 -1.57
N ALA A 206 25.37 13.20 -0.94
CA ALA A 206 26.65 12.73 -0.39
C ALA A 206 27.71 12.37 -1.46
N ALA A 207 27.31 12.09 -2.71
CA ALA A 207 28.22 11.73 -3.81
C ALA A 207 28.66 12.92 -4.67
N ASP A 208 27.78 13.92 -4.85
CA ASP A 208 28.13 15.21 -5.46
C ASP A 208 29.01 16.05 -4.52
N GLU A 209 29.04 15.73 -3.22
CA GLU A 209 29.90 16.35 -2.22
C GLU A 209 31.30 15.70 -2.07
N GLY A 210 31.79 14.90 -3.03
CA GLY A 210 33.24 14.60 -3.03
C GLY A 210 33.87 14.01 -4.29
N PRO A 211 35.21 14.11 -4.46
CA PRO A 211 36.18 14.96 -3.77
C PRO A 211 36.43 16.33 -4.43
#